data_AF-A0AAD5JMT2-F1
#
_entry.id   AF-A0AAD5JMT2-F1
#
_cell.length_a   1.000
_cell.length_b   1.000
_cell.length_c   1.000
_cell.angle_alpha   90.00
_cell.angle_beta   90.00
_cell.angle_gamma   90.00
#
_symmetry.space_group_name_H-M   'P 1'
#
loop_
_entity.id
_entity.type
_entity.pdbx_description
1 polymer ?
#
loop_
_entity_poly.entity_id
_entity_poly.type
_entity_poly.pdbx_seq_one_letter_code
_entity_poly.pdbx_strand_id
1 'polypeptide(L)'
;MWEAIQLEELGIHEPTKENGCKLVITTRSWDVCRFIVSTIVKVKSLLENEALELFFEKAKLNISKVPTLKETVELVIKQCAGLPLTIVIIASSLKGEQDIHE
;
A
#
# COMPACT_ATOMS: atom_id res chain seq x y z
N MET A 1 9.75 -21.80 -14.63
CA MET A 1 8.76 -22.00 -15.71
C MET A 1 7.40 -21.76 -15.06
N TRP A 2 6.53 -20.91 -15.64
CA TRP A 2 5.18 -20.70 -15.10
C TRP A 2 4.24 -21.75 -15.69
N GLU A 3 3.38 -22.33 -14.86
CA GLU A 3 2.39 -23.33 -15.26
C GLU A 3 0.99 -22.73 -15.12
N ALA A 4 0.11 -23.06 -16.07
CA ALA A 4 -1.29 -22.67 -15.99
C ALA A 4 -1.99 -23.50 -14.90
N ILE A 5 -2.74 -22.83 -14.05
CA ILE A 5 -3.54 -23.48 -13.00
C ILE A 5 -5.01 -23.38 -13.41
N GLN A 6 -5.72 -24.50 -13.42
CA GLN A 6 -7.17 -24.51 -13.59
C GLN A 6 -7.82 -24.09 -12.28
N LEU A 7 -8.73 -23.10 -12.31
CA LEU A 7 -9.34 -22.57 -11.09
C LEU A 7 -10.15 -23.64 -10.36
N GLU A 8 -10.71 -24.59 -11.10
CA GLU A 8 -11.48 -25.71 -10.57
C GLU A 8 -10.65 -26.61 -9.65
N GLU A 9 -9.34 -26.78 -9.92
CA GLU A 9 -8.43 -27.54 -9.06
C GLU A 9 -8.25 -26.86 -7.70
N LEU A 10 -8.44 -25.54 -7.65
CA LEU A 10 -8.44 -24.75 -6.42
C LEU A 10 -9.83 -24.66 -5.77
N GLY A 11 -10.84 -25.34 -6.33
CA GLY A 11 -12.24 -25.24 -5.90
C GLY A 11 -12.90 -23.91 -6.25
N ILE A 12 -12.32 -23.15 -7.19
CA ILE A 12 -12.83 -21.84 -7.62
C ILE A 12 -13.54 -22.04 -8.96
N HIS A 13 -14.81 -21.66 -9.03
CA HIS A 13 -15.51 -21.67 -10.32
C HIS A 13 -14.98 -20.57 -11.25
N GLU A 14 -14.86 -20.90 -12.53
CA GLU A 14 -14.46 -19.93 -13.55
C GLU A 14 -15.37 -18.67 -13.53
N PRO A 15 -14.79 -17.46 -13.57
CA PRO A 15 -15.56 -16.23 -13.58
C PRO A 15 -16.42 -16.11 -14.84
N THR A 16 -17.73 -15.98 -14.67
CA THR A 16 -18.66 -15.68 -15.78
C THR A 16 -19.52 -14.48 -15.44
N LYS A 17 -20.17 -13.91 -16.47
CA LYS A 17 -21.08 -12.78 -16.25
C LYS A 17 -22.29 -13.17 -15.42
N GLU A 18 -22.73 -14.42 -15.55
CA GLU A 18 -23.93 -14.99 -14.94
C GLU A 18 -23.73 -15.31 -13.46
N ASN A 19 -22.56 -15.84 -13.09
CA ASN A 19 -22.24 -16.14 -11.70
C ASN A 19 -21.76 -14.90 -10.92
N GLY A 20 -21.45 -13.80 -11.62
CA GLY A 20 -20.99 -12.54 -11.02
C GLY A 20 -19.61 -12.62 -10.36
N CYS A 21 -18.92 -13.76 -10.47
CA CYS A 21 -17.60 -13.98 -9.92
C CYS A 21 -16.57 -13.08 -10.63
N LYS A 22 -15.57 -12.61 -9.88
CA LYS A 22 -14.48 -11.78 -10.41
C LYS A 22 -13.16 -12.32 -9.85
N LEU A 23 -12.18 -12.51 -10.74
CA LEU A 23 -10.84 -12.88 -10.37
C LEU A 23 -9.92 -11.65 -10.35
N VAL A 24 -9.21 -11.44 -9.24
CA VAL A 24 -8.18 -10.41 -9.11
C VAL A 24 -6.86 -11.10 -8.82
N ILE A 25 -5.89 -10.92 -9.71
CA ILE A 25 -4.55 -11.48 -9.57
C ILE A 25 -3.61 -10.32 -9.19
N THR A 26 -2.79 -10.54 -8.16
CA THR A 26 -1.73 -9.62 -7.79
C THR A 26 -0.38 -10.25 -8.07
N THR A 27 0.52 -9.50 -8.70
CA THR A 27 1.88 -9.98 -9.01
C THR A 27 2.84 -8.80 -9.04
N ARG A 28 4.12 -9.09 -8.75
CA ARG A 28 5.22 -8.13 -8.93
C ARG A 28 5.85 -8.21 -10.33
N SER A 29 5.50 -9.24 -11.11
CA SER A 29 6.04 -9.45 -12.46
C SER A 29 5.11 -8.84 -13.51
N TRP A 30 5.64 -7.87 -14.24
CA TRP A 30 4.94 -7.25 -15.35
C TRP A 30 4.64 -8.23 -16.49
N ASP A 31 5.54 -9.18 -16.72
CA ASP A 31 5.36 -10.20 -17.77
C ASP A 31 4.16 -11.09 -17.43
N VAL A 32 4.03 -11.51 -16.16
CA VAL A 32 2.87 -12.28 -15.69
C VAL A 32 1.56 -11.50 -15.91
N CYS A 33 1.54 -10.19 -15.65
CA CYS A 33 0.35 -9.36 -15.93
C CYS A 33 -0.05 -9.39 -17.41
N ARG A 34 0.91 -9.34 -18.33
CA ARG A 34 0.64 -9.32 -19.77
C ARG A 34 0.16 -10.65 -20.33
N PHE A 35 0.58 -11.77 -19.72
CA PHE A 35 0.24 -13.10 -20.22
C PHE A 35 -1.10 -13.63 -19.69
N ILE A 36 -1.54 -13.21 -18.49
CA ILE A 36 -2.68 -13.83 -17.81
C ILE A 36 -3.97 -12.99 -17.88
N VAL A 37 -3.89 -11.66 -17.90
CA VAL A 37 -5.09 -10.80 -17.72
C VAL A 37 -5.31 -9.81 -18.86
N SER A 38 -6.58 -9.53 -19.14
CA SER A 38 -7.00 -8.56 -20.16
C SER A 38 -6.98 -7.11 -19.66
N THR A 39 -7.05 -6.90 -18.35
CA THR A 39 -7.06 -5.57 -17.71
C THR A 39 -5.96 -5.49 -16.65
N ILE A 40 -5.08 -4.52 -16.77
CA ILE A 40 -3.94 -4.34 -15.87
C ILE A 40 -4.13 -3.05 -15.07
N VAL A 41 -4.11 -3.16 -13.74
CA VAL A 41 -4.08 -2.02 -12.82
C VAL A 41 -2.69 -1.92 -12.20
N LYS A 42 -1.91 -0.92 -12.62
CA LYS A 42 -0.60 -0.66 -12.02
C LYS A 42 -0.77 0.07 -10.69
N VAL A 43 -0.51 -0.62 -9.59
CA VAL A 43 -0.40 -0.01 -8.26
C VAL A 43 0.87 0.86 -8.24
N LYS A 44 0.70 2.16 -8.03
CA LYS A 44 1.79 3.14 -7.91
C LYS A 44 2.11 3.38 -6.43
N SER A 45 3.30 3.90 -6.17
CA SER A 45 3.60 4.50 -4.86
C SER A 45 2.63 5.65 -4.58
N LEU A 46 2.45 5.95 -3.29
CA LEU A 46 1.64 7.06 -2.83
C LEU A 46 2.23 8.38 -3.31
N LEU A 47 1.33 9.34 -3.58
CA LEU A 47 1.68 10.73 -3.73
C LEU A 47 2.17 11.30 -2.39
N GLU A 48 2.93 12.39 -2.43
CA GLU A 48 3.53 13.00 -1.23
C GLU A 48 2.46 13.40 -0.19
N ASN A 49 1.32 13.92 -0.64
CA ASN A 49 0.20 14.26 0.22
C ASN A 49 -0.48 13.03 0.85
N GLU A 50 -0.65 11.95 0.08
CA GLU A 50 -1.24 10.69 0.58
C GLU A 50 -0.29 10.01 1.58
N ALA A 51 1.01 10.07 1.32
CA ALA A 51 2.04 9.56 2.21
C ALA A 51 2.12 10.37 3.52
N LEU A 52 1.94 11.69 3.45
CA LEU A 52 1.86 12.58 4.62
C LEU A 52 0.64 12.27 5.47
N GLU A 53 -0.52 12.15 4.85
CA GLU A 53 -1.76 11.76 5.52
C GLU A 53 -1.62 10.40 6.21
N LEU A 54 -1.10 9.39 5.49
CA LEU A 54 -0.86 8.05 6.04
C LEU A 54 0.11 8.09 7.23
N PHE A 55 1.17 8.89 7.16
CA PHE A 55 2.14 9.01 8.26
C PHE A 55 1.47 9.53 9.53
N PHE A 56 0.75 10.66 9.46
CA PHE A 56 0.10 11.24 10.63
C PHE A 56 -1.00 10.33 11.20
N GLU A 57 -1.75 9.66 10.33
CA GLU A 57 -2.76 8.66 10.71
C GLU A 57 -2.12 7.52 11.53
N LYS A 58 -1.00 6.95 11.06
CA LYS A 58 -0.35 5.81 11.73
C LYS A 58 0.44 6.21 12.97
N ALA A 59 1.07 7.38 12.96
CA ALA A 59 1.73 7.96 14.13
C ALA A 59 0.75 8.40 15.22
N LYS A 60 -0.57 8.47 14.92
CA LYS A 60 -1.60 9.06 15.79
C LYS A 60 -1.27 10.49 16.22
N LEU A 61 -0.64 11.23 15.32
CA LEU A 61 -0.28 12.63 15.52
C LEU A 61 -1.26 13.53 14.77
N ASN A 62 -1.56 14.69 15.34
CA ASN A 62 -2.33 15.71 14.63
C ASN A 62 -1.38 16.80 14.14
N ILE A 63 -1.27 16.95 12.82
CA ILE A 63 -0.39 17.93 12.18
C ILE A 63 -0.62 19.36 12.69
N SER A 64 -1.85 19.72 13.05
CA SER A 64 -2.16 21.05 13.60
C SER A 64 -1.62 21.27 15.02
N LYS A 65 -1.36 20.19 15.76
CA LYS A 65 -0.77 20.22 17.10
C LYS A 65 0.75 20.19 17.09
N VAL A 66 1.37 19.74 16.00
CA VAL A 66 2.84 19.62 15.87
C VAL A 66 3.35 20.22 14.54
N PRO A 67 3.10 21.51 14.27
CA PRO A 67 3.49 22.14 13.00
C PRO A 67 5.00 22.12 12.77
N THR A 68 5.80 22.13 13.86
CA THR A 68 7.26 22.05 13.83
C THR A 68 7.79 20.71 13.29
N LEU A 69 7.01 19.63 13.40
CA LEU A 69 7.42 18.29 12.97
C LEU A 69 7.17 18.06 11.47
N LYS A 70 6.39 18.93 10.82
CA LYS A 70 5.96 18.75 9.43
C LYS A 70 7.15 18.61 8.46
N GLU A 71 8.13 19.50 8.53
CA GLU A 71 9.31 19.47 7.65
C GLU A 71 10.12 18.19 7.83
N THR A 72 10.31 17.75 9.08
CA THR A 72 10.99 16.48 9.41
C THR A 72 10.25 15.28 8.83
N VAL A 73 8.92 15.26 8.96
CA VAL A 73 8.08 14.17 8.44
C VAL A 73 8.12 14.12 6.92
N GLU A 74 8.10 15.27 6.24
CA GLU A 74 8.25 15.33 4.78
C GLU A 74 9.60 14.75 4.33
N LEU A 75 10.70 15.02 5.05
CA LEU A 75 12.01 14.42 4.76
C LEU A 75 11.99 12.90 4.95
N VAL A 76 11.37 12.41 6.03
CA VAL A 76 11.21 10.96 6.28
C VAL A 76 10.40 10.29 5.17
N ILE A 77 9.29 10.90 4.77
CA ILE A 77 8.43 10.37 3.70
C ILE A 77 9.15 10.33 2.35
N LYS A 78 9.99 11.33 2.05
CA LYS A 78 10.84 11.30 0.85
C LYS A 78 11.77 10.10 0.84
N GLN A 79 12.34 9.72 1.99
CA GLN A 79 13.13 8.50 2.12
C GLN A 79 12.29 7.21 1.98
N CYS A 80 11.02 7.25 2.36
CA CYS A 80 10.09 6.15 2.15
C CYS A 80 9.69 5.93 0.68
N ALA A 81 10.00 6.86 -0.22
CA ALA A 81 9.71 6.79 -1.66
C ALA A 81 8.21 6.47 -1.98
N GLY A 82 7.30 6.95 -1.12
CA GLY A 82 5.86 6.71 -1.23
C GLY A 82 5.43 5.25 -1.03
N LEU A 83 6.30 4.38 -0.48
CA LEU A 83 5.95 2.99 -0.19
C LEU A 83 5.09 2.92 1.10
N PRO A 84 3.83 2.45 1.03
CA PRO A 84 2.95 2.44 2.20
C PRO A 84 3.52 1.65 3.38
N LEU A 85 4.17 0.52 3.12
CA LEU A 85 4.69 -0.37 4.16
C LEU A 85 5.80 0.30 4.99
N THR A 86 6.74 1.02 4.35
CA THR A 86 7.83 1.69 5.06
C THR A 86 7.31 2.87 5.88
N ILE A 87 6.35 3.62 5.34
CA ILE A 87 5.67 4.72 6.05
C ILE A 87 4.99 4.19 7.30
N VAL A 88 4.20 3.11 7.19
CA VAL A 88 3.48 2.49 8.32
C VAL A 88 4.45 2.04 9.39
N ILE A 89 5.57 1.41 9.03
CA ILE A 89 6.57 0.95 10.00
C ILE A 89 7.14 2.13 10.78
N ILE A 90 7.66 3.15 10.09
CA ILE A 90 8.31 4.30 10.75
C ILE A 90 7.31 5.10 11.57
N ALA A 91 6.14 5.41 11.01
CA ALA A 91 5.11 6.17 11.71
C ALA A 91 4.59 5.43 12.94
N SER A 92 4.40 4.11 12.85
CA SER A 92 3.95 3.30 13.99
C SER A 92 5.00 3.18 15.09
N SER A 93 6.29 3.26 14.77
CA SER A 93 7.36 3.31 15.78
C SER A 93 7.34 4.60 16.60
N LEU A 94 6.81 5.70 16.04
CA LEU A 94 6.66 6.98 16.74
C LEU A 94 5.39 7.05 17.60
N LYS A 95 4.49 6.08 17.48
CA LYS A 95 3.25 5.99 18.25
C LYS A 95 3.55 5.56 19.68
N GLY A 96 3.85 6.53 20.54
CA GLY A 96 4.14 6.27 21.96
C GLY A 96 5.17 7.22 22.55
N GLU A 97 5.94 7.93 21.72
CA GLU A 97 6.76 9.06 22.16
C GLU A 97 5.88 10.31 22.27
N GLN A 98 4.99 10.32 23.26
CA GLN A 98 4.58 11.60 23.83
C GLN A 98 5.78 12.07 24.63
N ASP A 99 6.45 13.10 24.13
CA ASP A 99 7.53 13.77 24.85
C ASP A 99 7.01 14.08 26.27
N ILE A 100 7.52 13.31 27.23
CA ILE A 100 7.38 13.60 28.64
C ILE A 100 8.36 14.75 28.83
N HIS A 101 7.87 15.97 28.60
CA HIS A 101 8.56 17.16 29.06
C HIS A 101 8.59 17.09 30.60
N GLU A 102 9.68 16.55 31.14
CA GLU A 102 10.13 16.78 32.52
C GLU A 102 10.91 18.10 32.60
#